data_AF-A0A1Q3R4M7-F1
#
_entry.id   AF-A0A1Q3R4M7-F1
#
_cell.length_a   1.000
_cell.length_b   1.000
_cell.length_c   1.000
_cell.angle_alpha   90.00
_cell.angle_beta   90.00
_cell.angle_gamma   90.00
#
_symmetry.space_group_name_H-M   'P 1'
#
loop_
_entity.id
_entity.type
_entity.pdbx_description
1 polymer ?
#
loop_
_entity_poly.entity_id
_entity_poly.type
_entity_poly.pdbx_seq_one_letter_code
_entity_poly.pdbx_strand_id
1 'polypeptide(L)'
;MSMDAFAAQLGVSQPTQSRIERAKRLPDALYLRALHEHFSVDINDLLSGAFESAAPLDPGEQTLLDNYRHSAPADQAALKAASGARAAAAGTKRAKAG
;
A
#
# COMPACT_ATOMS: atom_id res chain seq x y z
N MET A 1 4.79 -1.27 -21.13
CA MET A 1 3.55 -0.60 -21.58
C MET A 1 3.92 0.61 -22.42
N SER A 2 3.22 0.90 -23.52
CA SER A 2 3.43 2.14 -24.30
C SER A 2 2.71 3.33 -23.67
N MET A 3 3.10 4.56 -24.03
CA MET A 3 2.45 5.77 -23.50
C MET A 3 0.96 5.84 -23.88
N ASP A 4 0.60 5.43 -25.10
CA ASP A 4 -0.79 5.36 -25.53
C ASP A 4 -1.60 4.37 -24.70
N ALA A 5 -1.04 3.17 -24.45
CA ALA A 5 -1.70 2.16 -23.64
C ALA A 5 -1.88 2.61 -22.19
N PHE A 6 -0.90 3.31 -21.63
CA PHE A 6 -0.99 3.89 -20.29
C PHE A 6 -2.09 4.94 -20.19
N ALA A 7 -2.07 5.92 -21.11
CA ALA A 7 -3.07 6.98 -21.15
C ALA A 7 -4.49 6.40 -21.28
N ALA A 8 -4.66 5.39 -22.13
CA ALA A 8 -5.93 4.70 -22.32
C ALA A 8 -6.42 4.02 -21.03
N GLN A 9 -5.54 3.36 -20.26
CA GLN A 9 -5.91 2.79 -18.95
C GLN A 9 -6.32 3.86 -17.94
N LEU A 10 -5.75 5.06 -18.03
CA LEU A 10 -6.12 6.19 -17.18
C LEU A 10 -7.32 6.99 -17.70
N GLY A 11 -7.95 6.55 -18.79
CA GLY A 11 -9.11 7.20 -19.38
C GLY A 11 -8.81 8.54 -20.06
N VAL A 12 -7.54 8.79 -20.42
CA VAL A 12 -7.10 10.03 -21.08
C VAL A 12 -6.42 9.75 -22.42
N SER A 13 -6.29 10.78 -23.26
CA SER A 13 -5.50 10.69 -24.49
C SER A 13 -4.01 10.85 -24.19
N GLN A 14 -3.15 10.28 -25.03
CA GLN A 14 -1.69 10.42 -24.87
C GLN A 14 -1.21 11.87 -24.80
N PRO A 15 -1.73 12.83 -25.60
CA PRO A 15 -1.33 14.23 -25.46
C PRO A 15 -1.73 14.81 -24.10
N THR A 16 -2.86 14.37 -23.55
CA THR A 16 -3.31 14.77 -22.20
C THR A 16 -2.37 14.22 -21.14
N GLN A 17 -2.03 12.94 -21.22
CA GLN A 17 -1.04 12.30 -20.34
C GLN A 17 0.28 13.08 -20.35
N SER A 18 0.78 13.38 -21.55
CA SER A 18 2.05 14.09 -21.67
C SER A 18 2.01 15.53 -21.15
N ARG A 19 0.83 16.20 -21.18
CA ARG A 19 0.65 17.51 -20.53
C ARG A 19 0.63 17.40 -19.02
N ILE A 20 0.06 16.33 -18.47
CA ILE A 20 0.06 16.05 -17.03
C ILE A 20 1.49 15.83 -16.54
N GLU A 21 2.26 14.97 -17.20
CA GLU A 21 3.67 14.68 -16.85
C GLU A 21 4.57 15.91 -16.92
N ARG A 22 4.28 16.84 -17.84
CA ARG A 22 5.01 18.10 -17.99
C ARG A 22 4.47 19.23 -17.12
N ALA A 23 3.58 18.93 -16.17
CA ALA A 23 2.89 19.88 -15.30
C ALA A 23 2.19 21.03 -16.07
N LYS A 24 1.77 20.77 -17.31
CA LYS A 24 0.99 21.70 -18.15
C LYS A 24 -0.51 21.51 -18.01
N ARG A 25 -0.94 20.53 -17.22
CA ARG A 25 -2.32 20.25 -16.82
C ARG A 25 -2.29 19.49 -15.50
N LEU A 26 -3.22 19.78 -14.59
CA LEU A 26 -3.41 18.98 -13.39
C LEU A 26 -4.29 17.76 -13.69
N PRO A 27 -3.99 16.59 -13.10
CA PRO A 27 -4.88 15.45 -13.15
C PRO A 27 -6.17 15.75 -12.38
N ASP A 28 -7.29 15.20 -12.84
CA ASP A 28 -8.55 15.29 -12.13
C ASP A 28 -8.78 14.05 -11.23
N ALA A 29 -9.86 14.07 -10.45
CA ALA A 29 -10.19 12.99 -9.54
C ALA A 29 -10.44 11.65 -10.25
N LEU A 30 -10.92 11.64 -11.50
CA LEU A 30 -11.15 10.41 -12.25
C LEU A 30 -9.82 9.78 -12.68
N TYR A 31 -8.87 10.61 -13.12
CA TYR A 31 -7.51 10.19 -13.41
C TYR A 31 -6.81 9.60 -12.17
N LEU A 32 -6.93 10.27 -11.02
CA LEU A 32 -6.35 9.78 -9.76
C LEU A 32 -6.99 8.46 -9.31
N ARG A 33 -8.32 8.31 -9.43
CA ARG A 33 -8.99 7.04 -9.15
C ARG A 33 -8.49 5.92 -10.07
N ALA A 34 -8.33 6.18 -11.36
CA ALA A 34 -7.82 5.19 -12.31
C ALA A 34 -6.38 4.77 -11.98
N LEU A 35 -5.53 5.69 -11.51
CA LEU A 35 -4.19 5.36 -11.00
C LEU A 35 -4.26 4.38 -9.82
N HIS A 36 -5.15 4.63 -8.87
CA HIS A 36 -5.34 3.74 -7.71
C HIS A 36 -5.83 2.36 -8.14
N GLU A 37 -6.87 2.29 -8.97
CA GLU A 37 -7.51 1.02 -9.36
C GLU A 37 -6.62 0.14 -10.26
N HIS A 38 -5.86 0.74 -11.18
CA HIS A 38 -5.09 -0.01 -12.16
C HIS A 38 -3.63 -0.25 -11.78
N PHE A 39 -3.07 0.59 -10.90
CA PHE A 39 -1.65 0.56 -10.55
C PHE A 39 -1.39 0.47 -9.05
N SER A 40 -2.44 0.36 -8.23
CA SER A 40 -2.34 0.30 -6.76
C SER A 40 -1.53 1.45 -6.17
N VAL A 41 -1.59 2.63 -6.80
CA VAL A 41 -0.92 3.84 -6.32
C VAL A 41 -1.71 4.39 -5.14
N ASP A 42 -1.02 4.67 -4.03
CA ASP A 42 -1.60 5.46 -2.94
C ASP A 42 -1.63 6.94 -3.35
N ILE A 43 -2.83 7.51 -3.39
CA ILE A 43 -3.03 8.89 -3.84
C ILE A 43 -2.53 9.90 -2.80
N ASN A 44 -2.56 9.55 -1.51
CA ASN A 44 -2.02 10.42 -0.46
C ASN A 44 -0.51 10.52 -0.58
N ASP A 45 0.19 9.41 -0.83
CA ASP A 45 1.63 9.39 -1.07
C ASP A 45 1.98 10.18 -2.35
N LEU A 46 1.23 9.95 -3.43
CA LEU A 46 1.41 10.65 -4.70
C LEU A 46 1.29 12.17 -4.55
N LEU A 47 0.33 12.65 -3.76
CA LEU A 47 0.07 14.08 -3.57
C LEU A 47 1.00 14.72 -2.55
N SER A 48 1.34 14.01 -1.48
CA SER A 48 2.22 14.51 -0.42
C SER A 48 3.70 14.44 -0.80
N GLY A 49 4.06 13.58 -1.77
CA GLY A 49 5.45 13.22 -2.07
C GLY A 49 6.12 12.43 -0.94
N ALA A 50 5.40 12.16 0.15
CA ALA A 50 5.84 11.32 1.24
C ALA A 50 5.48 9.88 0.92
N PHE A 51 6.18 9.31 -0.06
CA PHE A 51 6.13 7.87 -0.27
C PHE A 51 6.65 7.21 1.01
N GLU A 52 5.75 6.75 1.87
CA GLU A 52 6.12 5.83 2.94
C GLU A 52 6.47 4.51 2.25
N SER A 53 7.72 4.39 1.80
CA SER A 53 8.28 3.07 1.61
C SER A 53 8.16 2.42 2.98
N ALA A 54 7.27 1.44 3.10
CA ALA A 54 7.25 0.55 4.26
C ALA A 54 8.71 0.19 4.52
N ALA A 55 9.20 0.49 5.72
CA ALA A 55 10.58 0.21 6.07
C ALA A 55 10.84 -1.25 5.71
N PRO A 56 11.97 -1.58 5.07
CA PRO A 56 12.30 -2.96 4.77
C PRO A 56 12.14 -3.78 6.06
N LEU A 57 11.35 -4.85 5.98
CA LEU A 57 11.17 -5.74 7.11
C LEU A 57 12.55 -6.20 7.58
N ASP A 58 12.77 -6.18 8.90
CA ASP A 58 13.99 -6.75 9.43
C ASP A 58 14.04 -8.27 9.14
N PRO A 59 15.21 -8.91 9.19
CA PRO A 59 15.32 -10.34 8.88
C PRO A 59 14.40 -11.24 9.70
N GLY A 60 14.12 -10.88 10.96
CA GLY A 60 13.19 -11.58 11.84
C GLY A 60 11.74 -11.39 11.41
N GLU A 61 11.32 -10.18 11.08
CA GLU A 61 9.99 -9.89 10.53
C GLU A 61 9.76 -10.62 9.21
N GLN A 62 10.76 -10.62 8.32
CA GLN A 62 10.71 -11.34 7.06
C GLN A 62 10.59 -12.86 7.27
N THR A 63 11.31 -13.42 8.24
CA THR A 63 11.24 -14.85 8.60
C THR A 63 9.87 -15.20 9.16
N LEU A 64 9.29 -14.37 10.03
CA LEU A 64 7.95 -14.59 10.57
C LEU A 64 6.88 -14.57 9.47
N LEU A 65 6.99 -13.61 8.54
CA LEU A 65 6.08 -13.51 7.40
C LEU A 65 6.20 -14.72 6.47
N ASP A 66 7.43 -15.16 6.19
CA ASP A 66 7.69 -16.33 5.37
C ASP A 66 7.11 -17.61 6.00
N ASN A 67 7.38 -17.83 7.29
CA ASN A 67 6.82 -18.94 8.05
C ASN A 67 5.29 -18.92 8.00
N TYR A 68 4.66 -17.76 8.23
CA TYR A 68 3.21 -17.63 8.18
C TYR A 68 2.64 -18.02 6.79
N ARG A 69 3.25 -17.53 5.71
CA ARG A 69 2.78 -17.79 4.33
C ARG A 69 2.88 -19.27 3.93
N HIS A 70 3.86 -19.99 4.48
CA HIS A 70 4.10 -21.40 4.17
C HIS A 70 3.49 -22.37 5.20
N SER A 71 2.86 -21.86 6.27
CA SER A 71 2.23 -22.69 7.30
C SER A 71 0.86 -23.22 6.88
N ALA A 72 0.45 -24.36 7.45
CA ALA A 72 -0.90 -24.88 7.29
C ALA A 72 -1.95 -23.92 7.91
N PRO A 73 -3.22 -23.96 7.47
CA PRO A 73 -4.24 -23.03 7.97
C PRO A 73 -4.42 -23.04 9.50
N ALA A 74 -4.28 -24.20 10.15
CA ALA A 74 -4.38 -24.33 11.60
C ALA A 74 -3.23 -23.57 12.32
N ASP A 75 -2.02 -23.66 11.79
CA ASP A 75 -0.83 -22.99 12.33
C ASP A 75 -0.87 -21.48 12.07
N GLN A 76 -1.38 -21.05 10.91
CA GLN A 76 -1.67 -19.65 10.64
C GLN A 76 -2.68 -19.06 11.64
N ALA A 77 -3.73 -19.82 11.98
CA ALA A 77 -4.72 -19.41 12.97
C ALA A 77 -4.11 -19.31 14.37
N ALA A 78 -3.25 -20.25 14.75
CA ALA A 78 -2.52 -20.22 16.01
C ALA A 78 -1.59 -19.00 16.11
N LEU A 79 -0.83 -18.70 15.04
CA LEU A 79 0.04 -17.52 14.96
C LEU A 79 -0.75 -16.20 15.12
N LYS A 80 -1.91 -16.09 14.47
CA LYS A 80 -2.81 -14.94 14.61
C LYS A 80 -3.34 -14.80 16.03
N ALA A 81 -3.82 -15.90 16.63
CA ALA A 81 -4.37 -15.89 17.98
C ALA A 81 -3.32 -15.49 19.03
N ALA A 82 -2.11 -16.06 18.94
CA ALA A 82 -1.00 -15.75 19.84
C ALA A 82 -0.58 -14.27 19.73
N SER A 83 -0.47 -13.76 18.50
CA SER A 83 -0.09 -12.36 18.24
C SER A 83 -1.17 -11.38 18.73
N GLY A 84 -2.45 -11.69 18.46
CA GLY A 84 -3.59 -10.86 18.89
C GLY A 84 -3.73 -10.77 20.42
N ALA A 85 -3.60 -11.89 21.13
CA ALA A 85 -3.67 -11.92 22.59
C ALA A 85 -2.55 -11.10 23.24
N ARG A 86 -1.34 -11.15 22.67
CA ARG A 86 -0.17 -10.38 23.14
C ARG A 86 -0.33 -8.88 22.90
N ALA A 87 -0.87 -8.48 21.75
CA ALA A 87 -1.14 -7.08 21.44
C ALA A 87 -2.19 -6.47 22.38
N ALA A 88 -3.28 -7.19 22.65
CA ALA A 88 -4.32 -6.76 23.59
C ALA A 88 -3.76 -6.54 25.00
N ALA A 89 -2.95 -7.47 25.51
CA ALA A 89 -2.34 -7.36 26.84
C ALA A 89 -1.36 -6.17 26.98
N ALA A 90 -0.65 -5.81 25.89
CA ALA A 90 0.22 -4.63 25.87
C ALA A 90 -0.58 -3.31 25.90
N GLY A 91 -1.72 -3.26 25.21
CA GLY A 91 -2.64 -2.11 25.25
C GLY A 91 -3.24 -1.87 26.62
N THR A 92 -3.63 -2.93 27.35
CA THR A 92 -4.20 -2.82 28.70
C THR A 92 -3.19 -2.29 29.73
N LYS A 93 -1.90 -2.61 29.60
CA LYS A 93 -0.86 -2.04 30.49
C LYS A 93 -0.65 -0.54 30.25
N ARG A 94 -0.71 -0.08 28.98
CA ARG A 94 -0.57 1.35 28.66
C ARG A 94 -1.73 2.19 29.19
N ALA A 95 -2.96 1.66 29.21
CA ALA A 95 -4.14 2.35 29.73
C ALA A 95 -4.17 2.50 31.27
N LYS A 96 -3.39 1.70 32.02
CA LYS A 96 -3.34 1.74 33.49
C LYS A 96 -2.19 2.59 34.05
N ALA A 97 -1.26 3.01 33.18
CA ALA A 97 -0.08 3.79 33.55
C ALA A 97 -0.20 5.29 33.20
N GLY A 98 -1.39 5.74 32.82
CA GLY A 98 -1.73 7.15 32.57
C GLY A 98 -2.69 7.70 33.60
#